data_AF-A0A1M5F8Y7-F1
#
_entry.id   AF-A0A1M5F8Y7-F1
#
_cell.length_a   1.000
_cell.length_b   1.000
_cell.length_c   1.000
_cell.angle_alpha   90.00
_cell.angle_beta   90.00
_cell.angle_gamma   90.00
#
_symmetry.space_group_name_H-M   'P 1'
#
loop_
_entity.id
_entity.type
_entity.pdbx_description
1 polymer ?
#
loop_
_entity_poly.entity_id
_entity_poly.type
_entity_poly.pdbx_seq_one_letter_code
_entity_poly.pdbx_strand_id
1 'polypeptide(L)'
;MQIETRYGKVYLTHHASDRWVERTGRSLEELVAAIRCSVRPTKQQLNRINKRTRGKELKRVLECDVAYFILCKQVIVTVYQKGKHMQNELQRSFTTPHTYNALEREIEMAEALVETQGTAFPDGTLEEGFIAGIKFVLCREGSCIRDAYEEMMDGKDTEGEAA
;
A
#
# COMPACT_ATOMS: atom_id res chain seq x y z
N MET A 1 10.40 -8.54 -6.58
CA MET A 1 11.40 -9.63 -6.43
C MET A 1 10.73 -10.99 -6.65
N GLN A 2 11.37 -11.96 -7.32
CA GLN A 2 10.82 -13.32 -7.50
C GLN A 2 11.48 -14.32 -6.54
N ILE A 3 10.69 -15.19 -5.92
CA ILE A 3 11.14 -16.19 -4.95
C ILE A 3 10.53 -17.55 -5.31
N GLU A 4 11.36 -18.59 -5.28
CA GLU A 4 10.89 -19.97 -5.46
C GLU A 4 10.39 -20.55 -4.13
N THR A 5 9.23 -21.20 -4.18
CA THR A 5 8.64 -21.90 -3.03
C THR A 5 8.37 -23.36 -3.42
N ARG A 6 8.06 -24.20 -2.43
CA ARG A 6 7.58 -25.58 -2.67
C ARG A 6 6.31 -25.68 -3.54
N TYR A 7 5.59 -24.57 -3.72
CA TYR A 7 4.35 -24.49 -4.50
C TYR A 7 4.54 -23.74 -5.84
N GLY A 8 5.79 -23.48 -6.23
CA GLY A 8 6.15 -22.72 -7.42
C GLY A 8 6.64 -21.32 -7.12
N LYS A 9 6.87 -20.55 -8.18
CA LYS A 9 7.41 -19.19 -8.12
C LYS A 9 6.35 -18.20 -7.63
N VAL A 10 6.75 -17.33 -6.73
CA VAL A 10 5.95 -16.20 -6.23
C VAL A 10 6.70 -14.89 -6.42
N TYR A 11 5.97 -13.79 -6.58
CA TYR A 11 6.49 -12.45 -6.65
C TYR A 11 6.20 -11.70 -5.36
N LEU A 12 7.20 -11.01 -4.83
CA LEU A 12 7.09 -10.15 -3.65
C LEU A 12 6.96 -8.69 -4.09
N THR A 13 5.91 -8.01 -3.62
CA THR A 13 5.75 -6.56 -3.78
C THR A 13 6.64 -5.80 -2.80
N HIS A 14 7.02 -4.57 -3.16
CA HIS A 14 7.74 -3.66 -2.25
C HIS A 14 6.96 -3.46 -0.94
N HIS A 15 5.66 -3.23 -1.05
CA HIS A 15 4.79 -3.10 0.12
C HIS A 15 4.86 -4.31 1.06
N ALA A 16 4.91 -5.53 0.52
CA ALA A 16 5.01 -6.73 1.35
C ALA A 16 6.37 -6.84 2.05
N SER A 17 7.48 -6.44 1.39
CA SER A 17 8.79 -6.36 2.06
C SER A 17 8.80 -5.32 3.17
N ASP A 18 8.23 -4.14 2.94
CA ASP A 18 8.17 -3.08 3.96
C ASP A 18 7.38 -3.56 5.18
N ARG A 19 6.19 -4.15 4.96
CA ARG A 19 5.37 -4.68 6.05
C ARG A 19 6.05 -5.80 6.82
N TRP A 20 6.92 -6.59 6.19
CA TRP A 20 7.72 -7.57 6.91
C TRP A 20 8.69 -6.89 7.88
N VAL A 21 9.51 -5.96 7.38
CA VAL A 21 10.50 -5.25 8.19
C VAL A 21 9.80 -4.50 9.33
N GLU A 22 8.76 -3.73 9.02
CA GLU A 22 8.00 -2.95 10.01
C GLU A 22 7.37 -3.81 11.10
N ARG A 23 6.79 -4.97 10.75
CA ARG A 23 6.01 -5.79 11.71
C ARG A 23 6.84 -6.80 12.47
N THR A 24 7.89 -7.31 11.86
CA THR A 24 8.68 -8.39 12.45
C THR A 24 10.03 -7.92 12.97
N GLY A 25 10.51 -6.74 12.53
CA GLY A 25 11.85 -6.23 12.81
C GLY A 25 12.96 -7.03 12.12
N ARG A 26 12.61 -7.93 11.19
CA ARG A 26 13.53 -8.87 10.55
C ARG A 26 14.02 -8.36 9.20
N SER A 27 15.17 -8.86 8.79
CA SER A 27 15.80 -8.45 7.53
C SER A 27 15.08 -8.99 6.29
N LEU A 28 15.42 -8.46 5.12
CA LEU A 28 14.94 -8.97 3.84
C LEU A 28 15.45 -10.39 3.55
N GLU A 29 16.64 -10.75 4.02
CA GLU A 29 17.18 -12.11 3.88
C GLU A 29 16.34 -13.12 4.67
N GLU A 30 15.97 -12.76 5.90
CA GLU A 30 15.06 -13.56 6.72
C GLU A 30 13.67 -13.69 6.08
N LEU A 31 13.18 -12.65 5.39
CA LEU A 31 11.93 -12.72 4.62
C LEU A 31 12.03 -13.76 3.51
N VAL A 32 13.10 -13.73 2.71
CA VAL A 32 13.30 -14.68 1.61
C VAL A 32 13.38 -16.11 2.14
N ALA A 33 14.12 -16.35 3.22
CA ALA A 33 14.19 -17.65 3.88
C ALA A 33 12.81 -18.10 4.38
N ALA A 34 12.07 -17.21 5.05
CA ALA A 34 10.73 -17.50 5.55
C ALA A 34 9.74 -17.85 4.45
N ILE A 35 9.80 -17.16 3.30
CA ILE A 35 8.95 -17.46 2.13
C ILE A 35 9.31 -18.81 1.52
N ARG A 36 10.60 -19.11 1.34
CA ARG A 36 11.08 -20.42 0.83
C ARG A 36 10.57 -21.58 1.69
N CYS A 37 10.61 -21.40 3.00
CA CYS A 37 10.18 -22.41 3.98
C CYS A 37 8.69 -22.34 4.35
N SER A 38 7.90 -21.46 3.73
CA SER A 38 6.49 -21.25 4.10
C SER A 38 5.58 -22.41 3.69
N VAL A 39 4.64 -22.80 4.54
CA VAL A 39 3.64 -23.88 4.31
C VAL A 39 2.28 -23.27 3.96
N ARG A 40 1.39 -24.04 3.32
CA ARG A 40 -0.04 -23.69 3.32
C ARG A 40 -0.67 -24.04 4.67
N PRO A 41 -1.42 -23.14 5.30
CA PRO A 41 -2.15 -23.46 6.52
C PRO A 41 -3.22 -24.52 6.25
N THR A 42 -3.50 -25.36 7.24
CA THR A 42 -4.61 -26.31 7.20
C THR A 42 -5.96 -25.60 7.13
N LYS A 43 -7.02 -26.29 6.69
CA LYS A 43 -8.38 -25.75 6.65
C LYS A 43 -8.84 -25.19 7.99
N GLN A 44 -8.49 -25.86 9.10
CA GLN A 44 -8.81 -25.38 10.44
C GLN A 44 -8.05 -24.11 10.81
N GLN A 45 -6.74 -24.03 10.53
CA GLN A 45 -5.96 -22.82 10.75
C GLN A 45 -6.48 -21.66 9.91
N LEU A 46 -6.78 -21.90 8.62
CA LEU A 46 -7.36 -20.90 7.72
C LEU A 46 -8.69 -20.36 8.25
N ASN A 47 -9.57 -21.23 8.73
CA ASN A 47 -10.82 -20.82 9.37
C ASN A 47 -10.60 -19.96 10.62
N ARG A 48 -9.61 -20.30 11.46
CA ARG A 48 -9.26 -19.47 12.63
C ARG A 48 -8.73 -18.10 12.23
N ILE A 49 -7.94 -18.03 11.16
CA ILE A 49 -7.43 -16.77 10.60
C ILE A 49 -8.60 -15.95 10.06
N ASN A 50 -9.48 -16.54 9.25
CA ASN A 50 -10.64 -15.87 8.65
C ASN A 50 -11.66 -15.39 9.70
N LYS A 51 -11.82 -16.10 10.81
CA LYS A 51 -12.65 -15.62 11.94
C LYS A 51 -12.10 -14.32 12.56
N ARG A 52 -10.82 -14.02 12.40
CA ARG A 52 -10.16 -12.82 12.95
C ARG A 52 -10.18 -11.63 11.98
N THR A 53 -10.51 -11.81 10.70
CA THR A 53 -10.32 -10.81 9.63
C THR A 53 -11.55 -9.95 9.29
N ARG A 54 -12.52 -9.72 10.20
CA ARG A 54 -13.74 -8.86 10.01
C ARG A 54 -14.29 -8.84 8.57
N GLY A 55 -14.58 -10.01 7.99
CA GLY A 55 -15.24 -10.13 6.68
C GLY A 55 -14.33 -10.29 5.46
N LYS A 56 -13.01 -10.20 5.59
CA LYS A 56 -12.08 -10.61 4.51
C LYS A 56 -11.83 -12.12 4.56
N GLU A 57 -12.41 -12.85 3.61
CA GLU A 57 -12.11 -14.27 3.39
C GLU A 57 -10.76 -14.40 2.67
N LEU A 58 -9.73 -14.81 3.40
CA LEU A 58 -8.42 -15.08 2.82
C LEU A 58 -8.45 -16.47 2.17
N LYS A 59 -8.23 -16.52 0.86
CA LYS A 59 -8.24 -17.77 0.08
C LYS A 59 -6.85 -18.35 -0.19
N ARG A 60 -5.83 -17.50 -0.33
CA ARG A 60 -4.46 -17.93 -0.64
C ARG A 60 -3.50 -17.34 0.37
N VAL A 61 -3.05 -18.19 1.29
CA VAL A 61 -2.15 -17.83 2.38
C VAL A 61 -1.00 -18.83 2.40
N LEU A 62 0.21 -18.31 2.62
CA LEU A 62 1.35 -19.10 3.08
C LEU A 62 1.69 -18.66 4.50
N GLU A 63 2.23 -19.55 5.31
CA GLU A 63 2.62 -19.25 6.68
C GLU A 63 4.03 -19.76 6.99
N CYS A 64 4.75 -18.98 7.79
CA CYS A 64 5.97 -19.41 8.47
C CYS A 64 5.76 -19.30 9.99
N ASP A 65 6.77 -19.56 10.81
CA ASP A 65 6.62 -19.54 12.27
C ASP A 65 6.16 -18.17 12.81
N VAL A 66 6.54 -17.09 12.14
CA VAL A 66 6.34 -15.73 12.63
C VAL A 66 5.31 -14.91 11.85
N ALA A 67 4.85 -15.36 10.69
CA ALA A 67 3.97 -14.56 9.85
C ALA A 67 3.05 -15.39 8.91
N TYR A 68 2.03 -14.70 8.41
CA TYR A 68 1.16 -15.08 7.30
C TYR A 68 1.46 -14.19 6.09
N PHE A 69 1.74 -14.79 4.96
CA PHE A 69 1.87 -14.14 3.66
C PHE A 69 0.55 -14.25 2.92
N ILE A 70 -0.03 -13.12 2.50
CA ILE A 70 -1.29 -13.10 1.73
C ILE A 70 -0.95 -13.02 0.25
N LEU A 71 -1.58 -13.88 -0.55
CA LEU A 71 -1.31 -13.96 -1.98
C LEU A 71 -2.52 -13.55 -2.81
N CYS A 72 -2.29 -12.75 -3.83
CA CYS A 72 -3.18 -12.59 -4.99
C CYS A 72 -2.50 -13.24 -6.20
N LYS A 73 -3.10 -14.32 -6.74
CA LYS A 73 -2.44 -15.18 -7.74
C LYS A 73 -1.07 -15.68 -7.23
N GLN A 74 0.04 -15.35 -7.91
CA GLN A 74 1.40 -15.67 -7.47
C GLN A 74 2.09 -14.48 -6.77
N VAL A 75 1.38 -13.40 -6.46
CA VAL A 75 1.97 -12.19 -5.86
C VAL A 75 1.67 -12.16 -4.37
N ILE A 76 2.70 -12.09 -3.53
CA ILE A 76 2.60 -11.80 -2.10
C ILE A 76 2.32 -10.30 -1.99
N VAL A 77 1.11 -9.96 -1.55
CA VAL A 77 0.62 -8.57 -1.50
C VAL A 77 0.82 -7.93 -0.13
N THR A 78 0.87 -8.72 0.94
CA THR A 78 1.09 -8.21 2.30
C THR A 78 1.49 -9.32 3.25
N VAL A 79 2.01 -8.95 4.43
CA VAL A 79 2.53 -9.86 5.44
C VAL A 79 1.95 -9.52 6.81
N TYR A 80 1.36 -10.48 7.51
CA TYR A 80 0.82 -10.33 8.86
C TYR A 80 1.64 -11.10 9.88
N GLN A 81 2.07 -10.46 10.96
CA GLN A 81 2.78 -11.15 12.04
C GLN A 81 1.83 -12.06 12.82
N LYS A 82 2.31 -13.25 13.19
CA LYS A 82 1.61 -14.19 14.09
C LYS A 82 1.76 -13.70 15.53
N GLY A 83 0.67 -13.32 16.18
CA GLY A 83 0.68 -12.90 17.60
C GLY A 83 -0.56 -12.14 18.04
N LYS A 84 -0.58 -11.66 19.31
CA LYS A 84 -1.68 -10.86 19.91
C LYS A 84 -2.08 -9.62 19.07
N HIS A 85 -1.16 -9.10 18.25
CA HIS A 85 -1.39 -7.92 17.41
C HIS A 85 -2.25 -8.16 16.16
N MET A 86 -2.50 -9.41 15.76
CA MET A 86 -3.28 -9.69 14.54
C MET A 86 -4.75 -9.23 14.67
N GLN A 87 -5.29 -9.14 15.88
CA GLN A 87 -6.62 -8.56 16.12
C GLN A 87 -6.66 -7.06 15.80
N ASN A 88 -5.65 -6.28 16.24
CA ASN A 88 -5.62 -4.82 16.04
C ASN A 88 -5.34 -4.41 14.59
N GLU A 89 -4.54 -5.16 13.83
CA GLU A 89 -4.16 -4.75 12.47
C GLU A 89 -5.29 -4.95 11.43
N LEU A 90 -6.12 -5.98 11.60
CA LEU A 90 -7.26 -6.24 10.72
C LEU A 90 -8.54 -5.52 11.16
N GLN A 91 -8.56 -4.98 12.39
CA GLN A 91 -9.66 -4.22 12.97
C GLN A 91 -9.41 -2.71 13.00
N ARG A 92 -8.24 -2.23 12.57
CA ARG A 92 -7.94 -0.80 12.58
C ARG A 92 -8.93 -0.06 11.67
N SER A 93 -9.80 0.74 12.28
CA SER A 93 -10.63 1.71 11.58
C SER A 93 -9.72 2.58 10.73
N PHE A 94 -10.06 2.75 9.44
CA PHE A 94 -9.36 3.71 8.61
C PHE A 94 -9.64 5.10 9.16
N THR A 95 -8.61 5.72 9.73
CA THR A 95 -8.65 7.09 10.23
C THR A 95 -7.53 7.83 9.56
N THR A 96 -7.89 8.84 8.78
CA THR A 96 -6.94 9.77 8.17
C THR A 96 -6.57 10.83 9.21
N PRO A 97 -5.30 11.22 9.34
CA PRO A 97 -4.90 12.33 10.19
C PRO A 97 -5.26 13.69 9.57
N HIS A 98 -5.65 13.71 8.29
CA HIS A 98 -6.09 14.92 7.60
C HIS A 98 -7.50 15.31 8.02
N THR A 99 -7.73 16.62 8.11
CA THR A 99 -9.08 17.14 8.27
C THR A 99 -9.86 16.99 6.97
N TYR A 100 -11.19 17.01 7.06
CA TYR A 100 -12.06 17.01 5.88
C TYR A 100 -11.68 18.13 4.89
N ASN A 101 -11.48 19.35 5.39
CA ASN A 101 -11.10 20.50 4.56
C ASN A 101 -9.74 20.32 3.86
N ALA A 102 -8.79 19.63 4.48
CA ALA A 102 -7.50 19.36 3.84
C ALA A 102 -7.64 18.40 2.65
N LEU A 103 -8.56 17.43 2.74
CA LEU A 103 -8.86 16.51 1.65
C LEU A 103 -9.65 17.18 0.53
N GLU A 104 -10.63 18.05 0.86
CA GLU A 104 -11.37 18.83 -0.14
C GLU A 104 -10.44 19.73 -0.95
N ARG A 105 -9.51 20.45 -0.29
CA ARG A 105 -8.51 21.26 -1.00
C ARG A 105 -7.62 20.44 -1.92
N GLU A 106 -7.25 19.23 -1.51
CA GLU A 106 -6.47 18.31 -2.33
C GLU A 106 -7.24 17.95 -3.62
N ILE A 107 -8.55 17.75 -3.52
CA ILE A 107 -9.43 17.47 -4.66
C ILE A 107 -9.53 18.70 -5.57
N GLU A 108 -9.79 19.89 -5.02
CA GLU A 108 -9.88 21.14 -5.78
C GLU A 108 -8.61 21.40 -6.61
N MET A 109 -7.42 21.20 -6.02
CA MET A 109 -6.14 21.33 -6.74
C MET A 109 -5.99 20.28 -7.84
N ALA A 110 -6.39 19.04 -7.58
CA ALA A 110 -6.34 17.96 -8.57
C ALA A 110 -7.26 18.25 -9.77
N GLU A 111 -8.48 18.72 -9.51
CA GLU A 111 -9.45 19.09 -10.55
C GLU A 111 -8.92 20.23 -11.42
N ALA A 112 -8.36 21.27 -10.81
CA ALA A 112 -7.76 22.39 -11.54
C ALA A 112 -6.58 21.97 -12.44
N LEU A 113 -5.73 21.04 -11.97
CA LEU A 113 -4.67 20.45 -12.79
C LEU A 113 -5.24 19.63 -13.95
N VAL A 114 -6.26 18.81 -13.71
CA VAL A 114 -6.92 18.03 -14.76
C VAL A 114 -7.58 18.93 -15.80
N GLU A 115 -8.23 20.02 -15.40
CA GLU A 115 -8.84 20.99 -16.33
C GLU A 115 -7.79 21.68 -17.21
N THR A 116 -6.62 22.01 -16.64
CA THR A 116 -5.57 22.76 -17.34
C THR A 116 -4.69 21.84 -18.21
N GLN A 117 -4.30 20.67 -17.69
CA GLN A 117 -3.27 19.79 -18.26
C GLN A 117 -3.85 18.46 -18.77
N GLY A 118 -5.14 18.19 -18.56
CA GLY A 118 -5.79 16.91 -18.89
C GLY A 118 -5.51 15.78 -17.90
N THR A 119 -4.54 15.96 -16.99
CA THR A 119 -4.18 15.01 -15.94
C THR A 119 -3.53 15.75 -14.77
N ALA A 120 -3.73 15.27 -13.55
CA ALA A 120 -2.97 15.72 -12.36
C ALA A 120 -1.65 14.95 -12.18
N PHE A 121 -1.34 14.03 -13.10
CA PHE A 121 -0.15 13.18 -13.09
C PHE A 121 0.40 13.07 -14.53
N PRO A 122 1.15 14.07 -15.01
CA PRO A 122 1.68 14.08 -16.38
C PRO A 122 2.88 13.14 -16.55
N ASP A 123 3.74 13.05 -15.55
CA ASP A 123 5.00 12.27 -15.61
C ASP A 123 4.84 10.82 -15.11
N GLY A 124 3.62 10.41 -14.76
CA GLY A 124 3.37 9.10 -14.20
C GLY A 124 2.14 8.41 -14.76
N THR A 125 1.92 7.21 -14.26
CA THR A 125 0.76 6.38 -14.62
C THR A 125 -0.44 6.67 -13.71
N LEU A 126 -1.64 6.33 -14.19
CA LEU A 126 -2.86 6.42 -13.38
C LEU A 126 -2.72 5.62 -12.07
N GLU A 127 -2.09 4.44 -12.13
CA GLU A 127 -1.85 3.59 -10.96
C GLU A 127 -0.92 4.25 -9.93
N GLU A 128 0.13 4.96 -10.38
CA GLU A 128 1.02 5.70 -9.49
C GLU A 128 0.30 6.86 -8.81
N GLY A 129 -0.59 7.56 -9.53
CA GLY A 129 -1.45 8.60 -8.95
C GLY A 129 -2.38 8.07 -7.85
N PHE A 130 -3.03 6.92 -8.06
CA PHE A 130 -3.85 6.28 -7.01
C PHE A 130 -3.03 5.90 -5.79
N ILE A 131 -1.81 5.39 -5.99
CA ILE A 131 -0.91 5.03 -4.89
C ILE A 131 -0.50 6.30 -4.12
N ALA A 132 -0.12 7.36 -4.81
CA ALA A 132 0.27 8.64 -4.21
C ALA A 132 -0.87 9.23 -3.37
N GLY A 133 -2.10 9.27 -3.90
CA GLY A 133 -3.27 9.74 -3.17
C GLY A 133 -3.55 8.93 -1.89
N ILE A 134 -3.46 7.60 -1.95
CA ILE A 134 -3.64 6.76 -0.75
C ILE A 134 -2.52 7.00 0.26
N LYS A 135 -1.27 7.18 -0.18
CA LYS A 135 -0.15 7.48 0.71
C LYS A 135 -0.29 8.85 1.36
N PHE A 136 -0.80 9.85 0.63
CA PHE A 136 -1.16 11.15 1.18
C PHE A 136 -2.22 11.00 2.27
N VAL A 137 -3.36 10.33 1.99
CA VAL A 137 -4.43 10.12 2.99
C VAL A 137 -3.94 9.37 4.24
N LEU A 138 -2.94 8.50 4.10
CA LEU A 138 -2.30 7.79 5.20
C LEU A 138 -1.19 8.60 5.90
N CYS A 139 -0.90 9.82 5.46
CA CYS A 139 0.20 10.69 5.91
C CYS A 139 1.56 9.99 5.89
N ARG A 140 1.80 9.22 4.83
CA ARG A 140 3.08 8.56 4.57
C ARG A 140 3.96 9.37 3.63
N GLU A 141 3.34 10.08 2.70
CA GLU A 141 4.00 10.97 1.75
C GLU A 141 3.24 12.30 1.70
N GLY A 142 3.94 13.35 1.28
CA GLY A 142 3.36 14.67 1.07
C GLY A 142 2.38 14.71 -0.10
N SER A 143 1.81 15.89 -0.32
CA SER A 143 0.87 16.12 -1.41
C SER A 143 1.62 16.45 -2.70
N CYS A 144 1.82 15.44 -3.54
CA CYS A 144 2.35 15.66 -4.90
C CYS A 144 1.42 16.52 -5.77
N ILE A 145 0.11 16.53 -5.49
CA ILE A 145 -0.88 17.35 -6.22
C ILE A 145 -0.69 18.82 -5.88
N ARG A 146 -0.44 19.14 -4.61
CA ARG A 146 -0.15 20.50 -4.18
C ARG A 146 1.13 21.01 -4.79
N ASP A 147 2.18 20.21 -4.74
CA ASP A 147 3.48 20.57 -5.33
C ASP A 147 3.31 20.92 -6.82
N ALA A 148 2.58 20.08 -7.58
CA ALA A 148 2.30 20.33 -9.00
C ALA A 148 1.36 21.53 -9.24
N TYR A 149 0.38 21.76 -8.37
CA TYR A 149 -0.52 22.90 -8.46
C TYR A 149 0.20 24.23 -8.18
N GLU A 150 1.06 24.26 -7.17
CA GLU A 150 1.90 25.42 -6.83
C GLU A 150 2.83 25.76 -8.01
N GLU A 151 3.49 24.77 -8.61
CA GLU A 151 4.33 24.98 -9.81
C GLU A 151 3.53 25.54 -11.00
N MET A 152 2.31 25.07 -11.23
CA MET A 152 1.42 25.62 -12.27
C MET A 152 1.03 27.08 -11.98
N MET A 153 0.78 27.44 -10.72
CA MET A 153 0.41 28.81 -10.34
C MET A 153 1.61 29.76 -10.47
N ASP A 154 2.79 29.34 -10.01
CA ASP A 154 4.02 30.12 -10.13
C ASP A 154 4.41 30.34 -11.61
N GLY A 155 4.15 29.36 -12.48
CA GLY A 155 4.33 29.50 -13.92
C GLY A 155 3.40 30.53 -14.57
N LYS A 156 2.13 30.59 -14.12
CA LYS A 156 1.13 31.56 -14.64
C LYS A 156 1.47 33.00 -14.29
N ASP A 157 2.10 33.24 -13.14
CA ASP A 157 2.50 34.59 -12.72
C ASP A 157 3.59 35.19 -13.63
N THR A 158 4.41 34.35 -14.28
CA THR A 158 5.44 34.82 -15.24
C THR A 158 4.91 35.13 -16.64
N GLU A 159 3.78 34.57 -17.06
CA GLU A 159 3.18 34.86 -18.37
C GLU A 159 2.32 36.14 -18.37
N GLY A 160 1.92 36.63 -17.18
CA GLY A 160 1.10 37.83 -17.01
C GLY A 160 1.84 39.18 -17.01
N GLU A 161 3.18 39.19 -16.90
CA GLU A 161 3.99 40.41 -16.84
C GLU A 161 4.57 40.87 -18.20
N ALA A 162 4.22 40.20 -19.31
CA ALA A 162 4.75 40.48 -20.65
C ALA A 162 3.68 40.92 -21.68
N ALA A 163 2.69 41.73 -21.27
CA ALA A 163 1.69 42.32 -22.18
C ALA A 163 1.46 43.82 -21.93
#